data_AF-A0A814UCV7-F1
#
_entry.id   AF-A0A814UCV7-F1
#
_cell.length_a   1.000
_cell.length_b   1.000
_cell.length_c   1.000
_cell.angle_alpha   90.00
_cell.angle_beta   90.00
_cell.angle_gamma   90.00
#
_symmetry.space_group_name_H-M   'P 1'
#
loop_
_entity.id
_entity.type
_entity.pdbx_description
1 polymer ?
#
loop_
_entity_poly.entity_id
_entity_poly.type
_entity_poly.pdbx_seq_one_letter_code
_entity_poly.pdbx_strand_id
1 'polypeptide(L)'
;MATAAYLSKHFKRITIIESDDVLNDTFIESTPAELLNYHCRLESPTSIGRSGVSQIYQIHILAGEGFKILKELFPELADKLITQYGVRGNFIVDCTGRNTSSLRWLKENLNLIVPTVQLHFGCGYVTFIGERFKTEDPLLDAIHLFGNNCNSPDKNTGRYINPIRTIKTDDENSLGVLSIIGVVGVNSEYPPNDSYEDLLEWAKEHTPSECYTILKSTKPCNSLIPYRRIFDDRKYVELLGEKWPQSYILLGDAMCKFNSRYAQGMTHAFRHARELGKIFDEHCHKLEDISYIFNRPASTISEEYWIGSTTNDWKTPRLKLITTDKTGEIRTYQRGGDSNPTKDLEPRVPLMIKFLQCYNYWFIRCAAKSGSLSTDLVHVVSQDCNPLILMKPTTLLKVCYMALIHQFRLSNN
;
A
#
# COMPACT_ATOMS: atom_id res chain seq x y z
N MET A 1 -6.72 1.45 10.16
CA MET A 1 -6.12 2.63 10.82
C MET A 1 -5.05 3.18 9.90
N ALA A 2 -5.11 4.46 9.52
CA ALA A 2 -4.00 5.09 8.81
C ALA A 2 -2.78 5.20 9.75
N THR A 3 -1.57 5.29 9.21
CA THR A 3 -0.34 5.54 9.98
C THR A 3 -0.50 6.73 10.93
N ALA A 4 -1.14 7.80 10.44
CA ALA A 4 -1.50 8.98 11.21
C ALA A 4 -2.26 8.62 12.50
N ALA A 5 -3.31 7.80 12.39
CA ALA A 5 -4.11 7.38 13.55
C ALA A 5 -3.30 6.57 14.58
N TYR A 6 -2.35 5.74 14.13
CA TYR A 6 -1.46 5.01 15.05
C TYR A 6 -0.53 5.98 15.80
N LEU A 7 0.08 6.94 15.09
CA LEU A 7 0.97 7.91 15.70
C LEU A 7 0.24 8.80 16.72
N SER A 8 -0.94 9.35 16.38
CA SER A 8 -1.73 10.16 17.32
C SER A 8 -2.16 9.39 18.56
N LYS A 9 -2.48 8.09 18.43
CA LYS A 9 -2.92 7.26 19.55
C LYS A 9 -1.81 7.01 20.57
N HIS A 10 -0.58 6.82 20.12
CA HIS A 10 0.53 6.34 20.96
C HIS A 10 1.47 7.45 21.43
N PHE A 11 1.44 8.64 20.83
CA PHE A 11 2.35 9.73 21.18
C PHE A 11 1.60 11.00 21.59
N LYS A 12 1.73 11.39 22.86
CA LYS A 12 1.01 12.53 23.47
C LYS A 12 1.38 13.91 22.93
N ARG A 13 2.37 14.04 22.04
CA ARG A 13 2.89 15.31 21.49
C ARG A 13 3.20 15.21 20.00
N ILE A 14 2.30 14.64 19.21
CA ILE A 14 2.40 14.63 17.73
C ILE A 14 1.33 15.56 17.15
N THR A 15 1.77 16.50 16.32
CA THR A 15 0.90 17.27 15.43
C THR A 15 1.00 16.66 14.04
N ILE A 16 -0.11 16.14 13.51
CA ILE A 16 -0.16 15.58 12.17
C ILE A 16 -0.47 16.71 11.19
N ILE A 17 0.37 16.84 10.17
CA ILE A 17 0.20 17.79 9.08
C ILE A 17 -0.11 16.97 7.83
N GLU A 18 -1.40 16.83 7.51
CA GLU A 18 -1.86 16.23 6.26
C GLU A 18 -2.07 17.35 5.23
N SER A 19 -1.79 17.08 3.95
CA SER A 19 -2.33 17.93 2.88
C SER A 19 -3.85 17.90 2.97
N ASP A 20 -4.53 19.01 2.64
CA ASP A 20 -5.99 19.25 2.71
C ASP A 20 -6.90 18.25 1.95
N ASP A 21 -6.64 16.95 2.00
CA ASP A 21 -7.62 15.91 1.76
C ASP A 21 -8.37 15.72 3.09
N VAL A 22 -9.51 16.40 3.18
CA VAL A 22 -10.46 16.42 4.29
C VAL A 22 -10.55 15.07 5.03
N LEU A 23 -9.81 14.94 6.12
CA LEU A 23 -10.16 14.08 7.23
C LEU A 23 -10.70 15.00 8.34
N ASN A 24 -12.01 15.19 8.35
CA ASN A 24 -12.68 15.79 9.50
C ASN A 24 -12.40 14.94 10.75
N ASP A 25 -12.29 15.60 11.91
CA ASP A 25 -12.00 15.04 13.24
C ASP A 25 -12.90 13.85 13.67
N THR A 26 -13.93 13.53 12.91
CA THR A 26 -14.78 12.34 13.08
C THR A 26 -14.02 11.02 13.03
N PHE A 27 -12.83 10.94 12.42
CA PHE A 27 -12.08 9.67 12.32
C PHE A 27 -11.50 9.14 13.64
N ILE A 28 -11.37 9.99 14.66
CA ILE A 28 -10.69 9.62 15.91
C ILE A 28 -11.65 8.93 16.90
N GLU A 29 -12.97 9.15 16.77
CA GLU A 29 -13.97 8.64 17.72
C GLU A 29 -15.07 7.75 17.11
N SER A 30 -15.13 7.61 15.78
CA SER A 30 -16.19 6.83 15.11
C SER A 30 -16.05 5.32 15.32
N THR A 31 -17.18 4.65 15.58
CA THR A 31 -17.28 3.19 15.48
C THR A 31 -17.16 2.71 14.02
N PRO A 32 -16.75 1.45 13.76
CA PRO A 32 -16.61 0.92 12.38
C PRO A 32 -17.87 1.03 11.51
N ALA A 33 -19.06 1.10 12.13
CA ALA A 33 -20.33 1.25 11.42
C ALA A 33 -20.59 2.70 10.94
N GLU A 34 -20.06 3.70 11.65
CA GLU A 34 -20.25 5.12 11.33
C GLU A 34 -19.34 5.57 10.17
N LEU A 35 -18.14 5.00 10.09
CA LEU A 35 -17.21 5.22 8.97
C LEU A 35 -17.74 4.69 7.63
N LEU A 36 -18.58 3.64 7.66
CA LEU A 36 -19.13 3.02 6.45
C LEU A 36 -20.30 3.83 5.86
N ASN A 37 -21.06 4.54 6.70
CA ASN A 37 -22.23 5.31 6.27
C ASN A 37 -21.87 6.68 5.68
N TYR A 38 -20.68 7.22 5.98
CA TYR A 38 -20.25 8.54 5.52
C TYR A 38 -20.03 8.62 4.00
N HIS A 39 -19.57 7.54 3.37
CA HIS A 39 -19.35 7.52 1.92
C HIS A 39 -20.63 7.28 1.08
N CYS A 40 -21.75 6.89 1.70
CA CYS A 40 -22.96 6.49 0.98
C CYS A 40 -24.10 7.53 0.99
N ARG A 41 -23.93 8.71 1.61
CA ARG A 41 -24.92 9.80 1.55
C ARG A 41 -24.30 11.10 1.09
N LEU A 42 -24.19 11.27 -0.23
CA LEU A 42 -24.19 12.59 -0.85
C LEU A 42 -25.63 12.92 -1.23
N GLU A 43 -26.42 13.37 -0.26
CA GLU A 43 -27.68 14.07 -0.53
C GLU A 43 -27.41 15.57 -0.52
N SER A 44 -27.60 16.21 -1.69
CA SER A 44 -27.81 17.65 -1.95
C SER A 44 -26.84 18.69 -1.32
N PRO A 45 -26.09 19.48 -2.12
CA PRO A 45 -25.13 20.48 -1.64
C PRO A 45 -25.78 21.84 -1.29
N THR A 46 -26.85 21.85 -0.49
CA THR A 46 -27.54 23.09 -0.11
C THR A 46 -28.14 22.97 1.29
N SER A 47 -27.38 23.24 2.36
CA SER A 47 -27.89 23.87 3.61
C SER A 47 -27.01 23.78 4.88
N ILE A 48 -25.78 23.26 4.87
CA ILE A 48 -24.95 23.30 6.10
C ILE A 48 -24.04 24.53 6.09
N GLY A 49 -24.59 25.67 6.49
CA GLY A 49 -23.78 26.80 6.96
C GLY A 49 -22.94 26.35 8.17
N ARG A 50 -21.64 26.66 8.19
CA ARG A 50 -20.75 26.29 9.29
C ARG A 50 -21.23 26.93 10.60
N SER A 51 -21.69 26.11 11.53
CA SER A 51 -21.73 26.46 12.95
C SER A 51 -20.29 26.72 13.40
N GLY A 52 -19.93 27.99 13.60
CA GLY A 52 -18.57 28.41 13.91
C GLY A 52 -18.06 27.78 15.21
N VAL A 53 -16.94 27.07 15.13
CA VAL A 53 -16.15 26.67 16.30
C VAL A 53 -15.40 27.90 16.78
N SER A 54 -15.37 28.16 18.09
CA SER A 54 -14.57 29.23 18.69
C SER A 54 -13.10 29.07 18.28
N GLN A 55 -12.55 30.00 17.49
CA GLN A 55 -11.22 29.95 16.88
C GLN A 55 -10.04 30.18 17.86
N ILE A 56 -10.29 30.10 19.17
CA ILE A 56 -9.33 30.56 20.18
C ILE A 56 -8.04 29.73 20.28
N TYR A 57 -7.95 28.55 19.65
CA TYR A 57 -6.71 27.74 19.57
C TYR A 57 -6.59 26.91 18.28
N GLN A 58 -6.76 27.51 17.10
CA GLN A 58 -6.39 26.83 15.86
C GLN A 58 -4.89 26.96 15.58
N ILE A 59 -4.21 25.83 15.42
CA ILE A 59 -2.83 25.79 14.90
C ILE A 59 -2.91 26.17 13.42
N HIS A 60 -2.53 27.40 13.09
CA HIS A 60 -2.38 27.82 11.70
C HIS A 60 -1.05 27.29 11.18
N ILE A 61 -1.12 26.24 10.35
CA ILE A 61 0.04 25.69 9.68
C ILE A 61 0.31 26.55 8.45
N LEU A 62 1.41 27.29 8.50
CA LEU A 62 1.85 28.06 7.36
C LEU A 62 2.67 27.17 6.43
N ALA A 63 2.08 26.76 5.31
CA ALA A 63 2.79 26.01 4.27
C ALA A 63 3.98 26.82 3.73
N GLY A 64 4.99 26.14 3.18
CA GLY A 64 6.26 26.77 2.78
C GLY A 64 6.11 27.99 1.86
N GLU A 65 5.19 27.96 0.88
CA GLU A 65 4.91 29.13 0.04
C GLU A 65 4.18 30.25 0.80
N GLY A 66 3.23 29.90 1.68
CA GLY A 66 2.60 30.87 2.57
C GLY A 66 3.62 31.56 3.48
N PHE A 67 4.65 30.84 3.93
CA PHE A 67 5.75 31.40 4.72
C PHE A 67 6.65 32.32 3.91
N LYS A 68 6.94 31.98 2.64
CA LYS A 68 7.68 32.88 1.74
C LYS A 68 6.92 34.17 1.51
N ILE A 69 5.63 34.08 1.17
CA ILE A 69 4.74 35.24 0.98
C ILE A 69 4.65 36.06 2.27
N LEU A 70 4.49 35.41 3.43
CA LEU A 70 4.48 36.10 4.72
C LEU A 70 5.78 36.85 4.96
N LYS A 71 6.94 36.26 4.66
CA LYS A 71 8.25 36.93 4.80
C LYS A 71 8.45 38.07 3.81
N GLU A 72 7.93 37.93 2.59
CA GLU A 72 8.02 38.99 1.57
C GLU A 72 7.14 40.18 1.93
N LEU A 73 5.87 39.93 2.28
CA LEU A 73 4.89 40.98 2.59
C LEU A 73 5.05 41.55 4.00
N PHE A 74 5.51 40.74 4.95
CA PHE A 74 5.61 41.10 6.37
C PHE A 74 6.92 40.58 7.00
N PRO A 75 8.08 41.18 6.67
CA PRO A 75 9.41 40.65 6.99
C PRO A 75 9.65 40.38 8.48
N GLU A 76 9.12 41.23 9.36
CA GLU A 76 9.28 41.10 10.81
C GLU A 76 8.17 40.25 11.47
N LEU A 77 7.04 40.05 10.78
CA LEU A 77 5.88 39.39 11.37
C LEU A 77 6.14 37.90 11.55
N ALA A 78 6.81 37.27 10.60
CA ALA A 78 7.19 35.86 10.69
C ALA A 78 8.04 35.58 11.94
N ASP A 79 9.10 36.36 12.16
CA ASP A 79 10.00 36.17 13.31
C ASP A 79 9.32 36.52 14.64
N LYS A 80 8.46 37.55 14.66
CA LYS A 80 7.62 37.90 15.84
C LYS A 80 6.63 36.78 16.18
N LEU A 81 5.92 36.25 15.18
CA LEU A 81 4.96 35.14 15.36
C LEU A 81 5.68 33.88 15.84
N ILE A 82 6.84 33.54 15.27
CA ILE A 82 7.63 32.39 15.71
C ILE A 82 8.09 32.58 17.16
N THR A 83 8.59 33.76 17.50
CA THR A 83 9.12 34.05 18.84
C THR A 83 8.04 34.06 19.92
N GLN A 84 6.87 34.64 19.63
CA GLN A 84 5.80 34.82 20.61
C GLN A 84 4.82 33.64 20.67
N TYR A 85 4.56 32.98 19.54
CA TYR A 85 3.47 32.00 19.42
C TYR A 85 3.85 30.75 18.60
N GLY A 86 5.06 30.69 18.06
CA GLY A 86 5.50 29.59 17.21
C GLY A 86 5.83 28.34 18.02
N VAL A 87 5.16 27.24 17.72
CA VAL A 87 5.63 25.91 18.12
C VAL A 87 6.63 25.45 17.06
N ARG A 88 7.91 25.36 17.43
CA ARG A 88 8.93 24.81 16.53
C ARG A 88 8.74 23.30 16.44
N GLY A 89 8.49 22.77 15.25
CA GLY A 89 8.54 21.32 15.03
C GLY A 89 9.97 20.83 15.28
N ASN A 90 10.19 20.09 16.37
CA ASN A 90 11.51 19.53 16.70
C ASN A 90 11.77 18.18 16.01
N PHE A 91 10.73 17.59 15.39
CA PHE A 91 10.77 16.33 14.66
C PHE A 91 9.66 16.31 13.60
N ILE A 92 9.99 15.94 12.38
CA ILE A 92 9.08 15.93 11.24
C ILE A 92 9.04 14.52 10.65
N VAL A 93 7.84 13.99 10.50
CA VAL A 93 7.58 12.70 9.85
C VAL A 93 6.79 12.96 8.59
N ASP A 94 7.37 12.67 7.43
CA ASP A 94 6.63 12.67 6.18
C ASP A 94 5.81 11.38 6.04
N CYS A 95 4.51 11.52 6.25
CA CYS A 95 3.49 10.48 6.08
C CYS A 95 2.57 10.76 4.88
N THR A 96 2.92 11.69 3.98
CA THR A 96 2.07 12.09 2.82
C THR A 96 1.97 11.03 1.73
N GLY A 97 2.65 9.89 1.93
CA GLY A 97 2.55 8.70 1.11
C GLY A 97 3.03 8.94 -0.32
N ARG A 98 2.22 8.53 -1.30
CA ARG A 98 2.58 8.57 -2.73
C ARG A 98 2.85 9.97 -3.28
N ASN A 99 2.32 10.99 -2.61
CA ASN A 99 2.38 12.39 -3.01
C ASN A 99 3.54 13.15 -2.35
N THR A 100 4.43 12.45 -1.65
CA THR A 100 5.60 13.05 -1.00
C THR A 100 6.37 13.99 -1.93
N SER A 101 6.61 15.21 -1.44
CA SER A 101 7.48 16.21 -2.06
C SER A 101 8.90 16.20 -1.46
N SER A 102 9.20 15.25 -0.58
CA SER A 102 10.39 15.25 0.26
C SER A 102 11.69 15.22 -0.53
N LEU A 103 11.77 14.38 -1.56
CA LEU A 103 12.97 14.32 -2.42
C LEU A 103 13.21 15.61 -3.21
N ARG A 104 12.12 16.25 -3.66
CA ARG A 104 12.20 17.57 -4.30
C ARG A 104 12.73 18.60 -3.31
N TRP A 105 12.14 18.65 -2.12
CA TRP A 105 12.55 19.58 -1.06
C TRP A 105 14.01 19.40 -0.64
N LEU A 106 14.45 18.15 -0.41
CA LEU A 106 15.83 17.80 -0.06
C LEU A 106 16.82 18.26 -1.14
N LYS A 107 16.49 18.04 -2.42
CA LYS A 107 17.31 18.48 -3.54
C LYS A 107 17.37 20.01 -3.64
N GLU A 108 16.23 20.68 -3.62
CA GLU A 108 16.14 22.13 -3.83
C GLU A 108 16.71 22.96 -2.68
N ASN A 109 16.55 22.50 -1.44
CA ASN A 109 16.91 23.28 -0.26
C ASN A 109 18.22 22.83 0.39
N LEU A 110 18.60 21.56 0.24
CA LEU A 110 19.80 20.99 0.87
C LEU A 110 20.81 20.42 -0.13
N ASN A 111 20.54 20.51 -1.44
CA ASN A 111 21.33 19.87 -2.49
C ASN A 111 21.57 18.37 -2.21
N LEU A 112 20.60 17.72 -1.55
CA LEU A 112 20.72 16.34 -1.11
C LEU A 112 19.94 15.42 -2.06
N ILE A 113 20.67 14.51 -2.70
CA ILE A 113 20.11 13.56 -3.68
C ILE A 113 19.97 12.20 -3.01
N VAL A 114 18.75 11.69 -2.98
CA VAL A 114 18.44 10.35 -2.47
C VAL A 114 18.41 9.38 -3.66
N PRO A 115 19.22 8.30 -3.66
CA PRO A 115 19.11 7.30 -4.71
C PRO A 115 17.73 6.64 -4.71
N THR A 116 17.20 6.36 -5.89
CA THR A 116 15.88 5.74 -6.05
C THR A 116 15.89 4.64 -7.10
N VAL A 117 14.96 3.70 -6.94
CA VAL A 117 14.62 2.72 -7.97
C VAL A 117 13.11 2.72 -8.14
N GLN A 118 12.65 2.88 -9.38
CA GLN A 118 11.26 2.84 -9.78
C GLN A 118 11.04 1.72 -10.77
N LEU A 119 10.02 0.90 -10.53
CA LEU A 119 9.65 -0.23 -11.37
C LEU A 119 8.25 0.00 -11.93
N HIS A 120 8.19 0.22 -13.23
CA HIS A 120 6.97 0.40 -14.00
C HIS A 120 6.70 -0.86 -14.82
N PHE A 121 5.54 -1.46 -14.66
CA PHE A 121 5.13 -2.64 -15.44
C PHE A 121 3.83 -2.38 -16.23
N GLY A 122 3.50 -1.10 -16.45
CA GLY A 122 2.39 -0.67 -17.30
C GLY A 122 1.01 -1.05 -16.76
N CYS A 123 0.84 -1.08 -15.44
CA CYS A 123 -0.41 -1.45 -14.78
C CYS A 123 -1.30 -0.23 -14.55
N GLY A 124 -2.60 -0.44 -14.71
CA GLY A 124 -3.63 0.52 -14.41
C GLY A 124 -4.93 -0.19 -14.10
N TYR A 125 -5.79 0.42 -13.29
CA TYR A 125 -7.11 -0.14 -13.01
C TYR A 125 -8.19 0.92 -13.09
N VAL A 126 -9.42 0.44 -13.15
CA VAL A 126 -10.63 1.23 -12.93
C VAL A 126 -11.34 0.61 -11.75
N THR A 127 -11.73 1.43 -10.77
CA THR A 127 -12.46 0.98 -9.60
C THR A 127 -13.78 1.72 -9.42
N PHE A 128 -14.77 1.02 -8.89
CA PHE A 128 -16.08 1.56 -8.58
C PHE A 128 -16.75 0.69 -7.51
N ILE A 129 -17.79 1.23 -6.89
CA ILE A 129 -18.68 0.50 -6.00
C ILE A 129 -19.88 0.09 -6.84
N GLY A 130 -20.31 -1.16 -6.69
CA GLY A 130 -21.48 -1.67 -7.40
C GLY A 130 -22.31 -2.60 -6.53
N GLU A 131 -23.61 -2.55 -6.72
CA GLU A 131 -24.54 -3.55 -6.22
C GLU A 131 -24.61 -4.69 -7.23
N ARG A 132 -24.56 -5.95 -6.80
CA ARG A 132 -24.65 -7.12 -7.69
C ARG A 132 -25.51 -8.22 -7.10
N PHE A 133 -25.99 -9.12 -7.96
CA PHE A 133 -26.70 -10.32 -7.51
C PHE A 133 -25.77 -11.21 -6.66
N LYS A 134 -26.36 -11.80 -5.62
CA LYS A 134 -25.75 -12.91 -4.90
C LYS A 134 -25.93 -14.16 -5.74
N THR A 135 -24.84 -14.83 -6.09
CA THR A 135 -24.90 -15.97 -7.03
C THR A 135 -25.21 -17.29 -6.33
N GLU A 136 -25.23 -17.32 -4.99
CA GLU A 136 -25.32 -18.53 -4.15
C GLU A 136 -24.17 -19.52 -4.38
N ASP A 137 -23.17 -19.10 -5.15
CA ASP A 137 -21.90 -19.79 -5.34
C ASP A 137 -20.89 -19.17 -4.38
N PRO A 138 -20.44 -19.91 -3.34
CA PRO A 138 -19.48 -19.39 -2.36
C PRO A 138 -18.18 -18.90 -2.99
N LEU A 139 -17.77 -19.48 -4.13
CA LEU A 139 -16.58 -19.02 -4.84
C LEU A 139 -16.84 -17.66 -5.47
N LEU A 140 -17.98 -17.46 -6.12
CA LEU A 140 -18.33 -16.20 -6.80
C LEU A 140 -18.74 -15.08 -5.85
N ASP A 141 -19.27 -15.43 -4.67
CA ASP A 141 -19.73 -14.46 -3.67
C ASP A 141 -18.66 -14.01 -2.67
N ALA A 142 -17.50 -14.69 -2.63
CA ALA A 142 -16.37 -14.34 -1.78
C ALA A 142 -15.46 -13.23 -2.36
N ILE A 143 -14.36 -12.93 -1.66
CA ILE A 143 -13.30 -12.03 -2.15
C ILE A 143 -12.61 -12.68 -3.37
N HIS A 144 -12.60 -11.99 -4.50
CA HIS A 144 -11.88 -12.41 -5.70
C HIS A 144 -10.65 -11.55 -5.91
N LEU A 145 -9.50 -12.21 -5.92
CA LEU A 145 -8.25 -11.64 -6.39
C LEU A 145 -7.80 -12.45 -7.60
N PHE A 146 -7.95 -11.89 -8.79
CA PHE A 146 -7.41 -12.49 -10.01
C PHE A 146 -6.45 -11.47 -10.63
N GLY A 147 -5.20 -11.42 -10.18
CA GLY A 147 -4.15 -10.69 -10.87
C GLY A 147 -3.48 -11.62 -11.88
N ASN A 148 -3.10 -11.11 -13.05
CA ASN A 148 -2.27 -11.88 -13.95
C ASN A 148 -1.02 -12.39 -13.19
N ASN A 149 -0.90 -13.72 -13.04
CA ASN A 149 0.36 -14.33 -12.66
C ASN A 149 1.33 -13.99 -13.78
N CYS A 150 2.55 -13.53 -13.49
CA CYS A 150 3.58 -13.30 -14.51
C CYS A 150 3.95 -14.56 -15.34
N ASN A 151 3.24 -15.68 -15.13
CA ASN A 151 3.29 -16.94 -15.84
C ASN A 151 2.13 -17.11 -16.86
N SER A 152 1.25 -16.12 -17.05
CA SER A 152 0.22 -16.09 -18.10
C SER A 152 0.38 -14.84 -18.98
N PRO A 153 1.49 -14.75 -19.75
CA PRO A 153 1.84 -13.58 -20.55
C PRO A 153 0.78 -13.19 -21.59
N ASP A 154 -0.12 -14.12 -21.95
CA ASP A 154 -1.17 -13.91 -22.94
C ASP A 154 -2.43 -13.23 -22.39
N LYS A 155 -2.52 -13.01 -21.07
CA LYS A 155 -3.70 -12.40 -20.42
C LYS A 155 -3.35 -11.09 -19.72
N ASN A 156 -3.45 -9.95 -20.40
CA ASN A 156 -3.07 -8.65 -19.86
C ASN A 156 -4.07 -8.04 -18.85
N THR A 157 -4.90 -8.85 -18.19
CA THR A 157 -5.99 -8.36 -17.35
C THR A 157 -6.02 -8.99 -15.97
N GLY A 158 -6.68 -8.31 -15.04
CA GLY A 158 -6.97 -8.82 -13.71
C GLY A 158 -8.21 -8.18 -13.11
N ARG A 159 -8.61 -8.65 -11.93
CA ARG A 159 -9.72 -8.10 -11.16
C ARG A 159 -9.50 -8.20 -9.66
N TYR A 160 -10.14 -7.28 -8.96
CA TYR A 160 -10.34 -7.31 -7.52
C TYR A 160 -11.83 -7.11 -7.27
N ILE A 161 -12.50 -8.06 -6.64
CA ILE A 161 -13.90 -7.92 -6.24
C ILE A 161 -13.94 -8.25 -4.76
N ASN A 162 -14.33 -7.29 -3.95
CA ASN A 162 -14.45 -7.47 -2.51
C ASN A 162 -15.88 -7.12 -2.07
N PRO A 163 -16.66 -8.11 -1.59
CA PRO A 163 -17.97 -7.84 -1.01
C PRO A 163 -17.81 -6.97 0.24
N ILE A 164 -18.48 -5.82 0.25
CA ILE A 164 -18.52 -4.90 1.39
C ILE A 164 -19.57 -5.39 2.39
N ARG A 165 -20.78 -5.68 1.90
CA ARG A 165 -21.89 -6.17 2.72
C ARG A 165 -22.98 -6.81 1.86
N THR A 166 -23.74 -7.72 2.46
CA THR A 166 -25.01 -8.19 1.90
C THR A 166 -26.06 -7.10 2.05
N ILE A 167 -26.84 -6.88 1.01
CA ILE A 167 -28.00 -6.01 1.02
C ILE A 167 -29.21 -6.91 1.30
N LYS A 168 -29.91 -6.64 2.39
CA LYS A 168 -31.21 -7.25 2.69
C LYS A 168 -32.29 -6.21 2.40
N THR A 169 -33.23 -6.55 1.53
CA THR A 169 -34.40 -5.72 1.27
C THR A 169 -35.54 -6.62 0.82
N ASP A 170 -36.76 -6.15 1.08
CA ASP A 170 -38.01 -6.84 0.74
C ASP A 170 -38.35 -6.70 -0.75
N ASP A 171 -37.59 -5.90 -1.51
CA ASP A 171 -37.71 -5.77 -2.97
C ASP A 171 -37.03 -6.94 -3.68
N GLU A 172 -37.83 -7.74 -4.40
CA GLU A 172 -37.36 -8.85 -5.23
C GLU A 172 -36.40 -8.42 -6.36
N ASN A 173 -36.40 -7.13 -6.75
CA ASN A 173 -35.48 -6.60 -7.76
C ASN A 173 -34.14 -6.11 -7.19
N SER A 174 -33.94 -6.23 -5.89
CA SER A 174 -32.71 -5.78 -5.26
C SER A 174 -31.52 -6.69 -5.52
N LEU A 175 -30.37 -6.06 -5.69
CA LEU A 175 -29.10 -6.75 -5.84
C LEU A 175 -28.55 -7.09 -4.45
N GLY A 176 -28.26 -8.36 -4.21
CA GLY A 176 -28.02 -8.90 -2.87
C GLY A 176 -26.66 -8.57 -2.22
N VAL A 177 -25.71 -7.98 -2.95
CA VAL A 177 -24.35 -7.70 -2.43
C VAL A 177 -23.83 -6.35 -2.91
N LEU A 178 -23.42 -5.48 -1.99
CA LEU A 178 -22.61 -4.30 -2.31
C LEU A 178 -21.13 -4.70 -2.35
N SER A 179 -20.43 -4.41 -3.44
CA SER A 179 -19.02 -4.77 -3.65
C SER A 179 -18.19 -3.57 -4.07
N ILE A 180 -16.92 -3.52 -3.66
CA ILE A 180 -15.91 -2.73 -4.36
C ILE A 180 -15.33 -3.60 -5.47
N ILE A 181 -15.27 -3.05 -6.68
CA ILE A 181 -14.81 -3.74 -7.87
C ILE A 181 -13.66 -2.94 -8.48
N GLY A 182 -12.62 -3.66 -8.88
CA GLY A 182 -11.48 -3.15 -9.61
C GLY A 182 -11.22 -4.03 -10.82
N VAL A 183 -11.22 -3.46 -12.01
CA VAL A 183 -10.79 -4.12 -13.24
C VAL A 183 -9.40 -3.61 -13.58
N VAL A 184 -8.46 -4.51 -13.80
CA VAL A 184 -7.03 -4.21 -13.95
C VAL A 184 -6.59 -4.56 -15.37
N GLY A 185 -5.76 -3.69 -15.95
CA GLY A 185 -5.01 -3.93 -17.17
C GLY A 185 -3.52 -3.76 -16.93
N VAL A 186 -2.69 -4.50 -17.66
CA VAL A 186 -1.23 -4.39 -17.64
C VAL A 186 -0.69 -4.11 -19.04
N ASN A 187 0.62 -3.86 -19.17
CA ASN A 187 1.25 -3.59 -20.47
C ASN A 187 0.64 -2.40 -21.25
N SER A 188 0.03 -1.44 -20.52
CA SER A 188 -0.72 -0.30 -21.07
C SER A 188 -2.04 -0.65 -21.78
N GLU A 189 -2.55 -1.88 -21.62
CA GLU A 189 -3.87 -2.30 -22.10
C GLU A 189 -4.90 -2.08 -20.99
N TYR A 190 -5.24 -0.81 -20.80
CA TYR A 190 -6.07 -0.36 -19.69
C TYR A 190 -7.57 -0.59 -19.94
N PRO A 191 -8.36 -0.96 -18.92
CA PRO A 191 -9.81 -0.99 -19.03
C PRO A 191 -10.34 0.42 -19.32
N PRO A 192 -11.38 0.58 -20.17
CA PRO A 192 -11.99 1.88 -20.42
C PRO A 192 -12.66 2.42 -19.15
N ASN A 193 -12.89 3.74 -19.11
CA ASN A 193 -13.44 4.41 -17.93
C ASN A 193 -14.46 5.50 -18.25
N ASP A 194 -14.84 5.66 -19.53
CA ASP A 194 -15.77 6.70 -19.97
C ASP A 194 -17.22 6.35 -19.59
N SER A 195 -17.61 5.10 -19.77
CA SER A 195 -18.92 4.57 -19.35
C SER A 195 -18.81 3.15 -18.79
N TYR A 196 -19.85 2.70 -18.07
CA TYR A 196 -19.91 1.34 -17.57
C TYR A 196 -20.14 0.33 -18.70
N GLU A 197 -20.90 0.73 -19.71
CA GLU A 197 -21.21 -0.04 -20.90
C GLU A 197 -19.93 -0.37 -21.68
N ASP A 198 -19.05 0.62 -21.90
CA ASP A 198 -17.75 0.42 -22.56
C ASP A 198 -16.87 -0.54 -21.75
N LEU A 199 -16.87 -0.42 -20.41
CA LEU A 199 -16.15 -1.33 -19.53
C LEU A 199 -16.69 -2.76 -19.62
N LEU A 200 -18.00 -2.92 -19.72
CA LEU A 200 -18.66 -4.21 -19.81
C LEU A 200 -18.34 -4.91 -21.15
N GLU A 201 -18.38 -4.18 -22.26
CA GLU A 201 -18.00 -4.68 -23.59
C GLU A 201 -16.52 -5.08 -23.61
N TRP A 202 -15.64 -4.22 -23.11
CA TRP A 202 -14.22 -4.53 -23.01
C TRP A 202 -13.98 -5.77 -22.14
N ALA A 203 -14.67 -5.88 -21.00
CA ALA A 203 -14.51 -7.01 -20.08
C ALA A 203 -14.95 -8.34 -20.70
N LYS A 204 -15.96 -8.33 -21.57
CA LYS A 204 -16.44 -9.52 -22.30
C LYS A 204 -15.33 -10.18 -23.12
N GLU A 205 -14.46 -9.36 -23.73
CA GLU A 205 -13.39 -9.82 -24.60
C GLU A 205 -12.09 -10.09 -23.84
N HIS A 206 -11.81 -9.32 -22.79
CA HIS A 206 -10.48 -9.27 -22.17
C HIS A 206 -10.42 -9.94 -20.79
N THR A 207 -11.54 -10.33 -20.17
CA THR A 207 -11.57 -10.93 -18.83
C THR A 207 -12.14 -12.35 -18.83
N PRO A 208 -11.81 -13.19 -17.81
CA PRO A 208 -12.45 -14.49 -17.65
C PRO A 208 -13.99 -14.38 -17.53
N SER A 209 -14.71 -15.40 -17.97
CA SER A 209 -16.19 -15.41 -18.03
C SER A 209 -16.85 -15.12 -16.68
N GLU A 210 -16.22 -15.52 -15.57
CA GLU A 210 -16.71 -15.25 -14.22
C GLU A 210 -16.68 -13.75 -13.90
N CYS A 211 -15.63 -13.04 -14.34
CA CYS A 211 -15.51 -11.59 -14.17
C CYS A 211 -16.61 -10.87 -14.94
N TYR A 212 -16.79 -11.22 -16.21
CA TYR A 212 -17.85 -10.65 -17.04
C TYR A 212 -19.25 -10.94 -16.47
N THR A 213 -19.48 -12.14 -15.93
CA THR A 213 -20.77 -12.50 -15.30
C THR A 213 -21.08 -11.63 -14.09
N ILE A 214 -20.07 -11.35 -13.25
CA ILE A 214 -20.22 -10.44 -12.12
C ILE A 214 -20.47 -9.01 -12.60
N LEU A 215 -19.70 -8.51 -13.56
CA LEU A 215 -19.90 -7.15 -14.10
C LEU A 215 -21.27 -7.01 -14.74
N LYS A 216 -21.71 -7.98 -15.55
CA LYS A 216 -23.03 -7.96 -16.20
C LYS A 216 -24.19 -7.90 -15.20
N SER A 217 -24.01 -8.46 -14.00
CA SER A 217 -25.01 -8.44 -12.91
C SER A 217 -24.84 -7.27 -11.94
N THR A 218 -23.88 -6.37 -12.21
CA THR A 218 -23.58 -5.25 -11.32
C THR A 218 -24.21 -3.97 -11.82
N LYS A 219 -24.90 -3.27 -10.92
CA LYS A 219 -25.33 -1.88 -11.06
C LYS A 219 -24.30 -0.96 -10.39
N PRO A 220 -23.57 -0.12 -11.13
CA PRO A 220 -22.62 0.84 -10.54
C PRO A 220 -23.34 1.86 -9.65
N CYS A 221 -22.75 2.14 -8.48
CA CYS A 221 -23.25 3.15 -7.53
C CYS A 221 -22.56 4.51 -7.71
N ASN A 222 -21.43 4.54 -8.41
CA ASN A 222 -20.64 5.74 -8.66
C ASN A 222 -19.94 5.66 -10.02
N SER A 223 -19.37 6.80 -10.45
CA SER A 223 -18.54 6.87 -11.64
C SER A 223 -17.31 5.97 -11.52
N LEU A 224 -16.82 5.52 -12.67
CA LEU A 224 -15.59 4.76 -12.81
C LEU A 224 -14.39 5.62 -12.42
N ILE A 225 -13.57 5.14 -11.48
CA ILE A 225 -12.39 5.85 -11.00
C ILE A 225 -11.13 5.20 -11.59
N PRO A 226 -10.50 5.80 -12.60
CA PRO A 226 -9.27 5.28 -13.17
C PRO A 226 -8.06 5.59 -12.29
N TYR A 227 -7.13 4.64 -12.22
CA TYR A 227 -5.81 4.86 -11.63
C TYR A 227 -4.73 4.29 -12.53
N ARG A 228 -3.89 5.18 -13.09
CA ARG A 228 -2.84 4.83 -14.08
C ARG A 228 -1.42 5.08 -13.59
N ARG A 229 -1.25 5.57 -12.36
CA ARG A 229 0.07 5.88 -11.77
C ARG A 229 0.55 4.74 -10.87
N ILE A 230 0.51 3.51 -11.38
CA ILE A 230 0.91 2.32 -10.64
C ILE A 230 2.36 1.97 -10.96
N PHE A 231 3.22 2.11 -9.95
CA PHE A 231 4.60 1.68 -9.99
C PHE A 231 5.10 1.48 -8.56
N ASP A 232 6.10 0.62 -8.42
CA ASP A 232 6.87 0.51 -7.19
C ASP A 232 7.97 1.58 -7.23
N ASP A 233 8.25 2.24 -6.12
CA ASP A 233 9.30 3.25 -6.00
C ASP A 233 9.89 3.22 -4.60
N ARG A 234 11.21 3.01 -4.55
CA ARG A 234 11.97 2.93 -3.31
C ARG A 234 13.02 4.02 -3.27
N LYS A 235 13.10 4.68 -2.11
CA LYS A 235 14.07 5.72 -1.81
C LYS A 235 15.07 5.15 -0.81
N TYR A 236 16.34 5.13 -1.19
CA TYR A 236 17.41 4.52 -0.41
C TYR A 236 18.01 5.55 0.58
N VAL A 237 17.18 5.99 1.54
CA VAL A 237 17.55 6.99 2.56
C VAL A 237 18.69 6.52 3.47
N GLU A 238 18.82 5.20 3.68
CA GLU A 238 19.88 4.58 4.46
C GLU A 238 21.27 4.81 3.87
N LEU A 239 21.36 5.07 2.56
CA LEU A 239 22.65 5.30 1.88
C LEU A 239 23.23 6.69 2.14
N LEU A 240 22.44 7.61 2.71
CA LEU A 240 22.90 8.97 3.01
C LEU A 240 23.55 9.09 4.40
N GLY A 241 23.26 8.16 5.31
CA GLY A 241 23.86 8.15 6.65
C GLY A 241 23.70 9.49 7.36
N GLU A 242 24.81 10.06 7.83
CA GLU A 242 24.86 11.34 8.56
C GLU A 242 24.51 12.57 7.69
N LYS A 243 24.50 12.44 6.35
CA LYS A 243 24.06 13.52 5.47
C LYS A 243 22.54 13.71 5.48
N TRP A 244 21.79 12.72 5.98
CA TRP A 244 20.36 12.83 6.12
C TRP A 244 20.00 13.88 7.18
N PRO A 245 18.99 14.76 6.97
CA PRO A 245 18.68 15.80 7.94
C PRO A 245 18.26 15.21 9.29
N GLN A 246 18.80 15.77 10.36
CA GLN A 246 18.35 15.46 11.72
C GLN A 246 16.86 15.77 11.86
N SER A 247 16.20 15.04 12.75
CA SER A 247 14.80 15.28 13.09
C SER A 247 13.81 15.22 11.91
N TYR A 248 14.15 14.54 10.83
CA TYR A 248 13.30 14.34 9.66
C TYR A 248 13.29 12.87 9.22
N ILE A 249 12.13 12.26 9.00
CA ILE A 249 12.04 10.88 8.50
C ILE A 249 10.95 10.72 7.43
N LEU A 250 11.09 9.71 6.57
CA LEU A 250 10.05 9.27 5.65
C LEU A 250 9.37 8.00 6.18
N LEU A 251 8.05 7.89 6.08
CA LEU A 251 7.29 6.76 6.60
C LEU A 251 6.30 6.21 5.56
N GLY A 252 6.26 4.88 5.42
CA GLY A 252 5.31 4.19 4.53
C GLY A 252 5.61 4.48 3.06
N ASP A 253 4.56 4.75 2.27
CA ASP A 253 4.65 5.06 0.84
C ASP A 253 5.55 6.29 0.54
N ALA A 254 5.77 7.18 1.53
CA ALA A 254 6.70 8.30 1.38
C ALA A 254 8.14 7.80 1.20
N MET A 255 8.51 6.69 1.86
CA MET A 255 9.83 6.07 1.76
C MET A 255 9.90 4.99 0.67
N CYS A 256 8.92 4.10 0.65
CA CYS A 256 8.84 3.02 -0.32
C CYS A 256 7.37 2.74 -0.63
N LYS A 257 6.95 3.01 -1.88
CA LYS A 257 5.60 2.73 -2.36
C LYS A 257 5.60 1.50 -3.25
N PHE A 258 4.50 0.76 -3.18
CA PHE A 258 4.31 -0.48 -3.94
C PHE A 258 3.13 -0.36 -4.89
N ASN A 259 3.09 -1.22 -5.90
CA ASN A 259 1.84 -1.45 -6.59
C ASN A 259 0.82 -2.19 -5.68
N SER A 260 -0.47 -2.05 -5.98
CA SER A 260 -1.54 -2.58 -5.11
C SER A 260 -1.76 -4.10 -5.22
N ARG A 261 -1.06 -4.80 -6.12
CA ARG A 261 -1.28 -6.23 -6.43
C ARG A 261 -1.15 -7.13 -5.20
N TYR A 262 -0.22 -6.83 -4.31
CA TYR A 262 0.09 -7.65 -3.13
C TYR A 262 -0.50 -7.11 -1.83
N ALA A 263 -1.32 -6.04 -1.89
CA ALA A 263 -1.97 -5.44 -0.73
C ALA A 263 -1.05 -5.12 0.46
N GLN A 264 0.23 -4.82 0.19
CA GLN A 264 1.26 -4.79 1.23
C GLN A 264 1.58 -3.41 1.82
N GLY A 265 1.17 -2.32 1.16
CA GLY A 265 1.56 -0.95 1.53
C GLY A 265 1.12 -0.55 2.95
N MET A 266 -0.09 -0.92 3.37
CA MET A 266 -0.56 -0.63 4.74
C MET A 266 0.27 -1.38 5.78
N THR A 267 0.54 -2.66 5.57
CA THR A 267 1.34 -3.48 6.49
C THR A 267 2.78 -2.98 6.57
N HIS A 268 3.36 -2.53 5.45
CA HIS A 268 4.65 -1.86 5.41
C HIS A 268 4.66 -0.59 6.27
N ALA A 269 3.69 0.31 6.07
CA ALA A 269 3.58 1.54 6.83
C ALA A 269 3.37 1.29 8.34
N PHE A 270 2.55 0.29 8.70
CA PHE A 270 2.40 -0.13 10.10
C PHE A 270 3.69 -0.65 10.71
N ARG A 271 4.47 -1.43 9.96
CA ARG A 271 5.76 -1.91 10.45
C ARG A 271 6.75 -0.79 10.66
N HIS A 272 6.77 0.22 9.78
CA HIS A 272 7.55 1.44 10.01
C HIS A 272 7.09 2.17 11.27
N ALA A 273 5.78 2.41 11.43
CA ALA A 273 5.25 3.09 12.61
C ALA A 273 5.53 2.35 13.91
N ARG A 274 5.42 1.01 13.91
CA ARG A 274 5.77 0.17 15.05
C ARG A 274 7.26 0.22 15.39
N GLU A 275 8.12 0.26 14.37
CA GLU A 275 9.56 0.37 14.59
C GLU A 275 9.94 1.72 15.18
N LEU A 276 9.32 2.80 14.69
CA LEU A 276 9.43 4.12 15.30
C LEU A 276 8.94 4.13 16.76
N GLY A 277 7.83 3.44 17.05
CA GLY A 277 7.34 3.15 18.40
C GLY A 277 8.42 2.63 19.34
N LYS A 278 9.07 1.53 18.96
CA LYS A 278 10.14 0.93 19.77
C LYS A 278 11.30 1.90 20.04
N ILE A 279 11.73 2.64 19.02
CA ILE A 279 12.83 3.62 19.16
C ILE A 279 12.46 4.69 20.19
N PHE A 280 11.21 5.15 20.20
CA PHE A 280 10.75 6.11 21.20
C PHE A 280 10.60 5.49 22.60
N ASP A 281 10.15 4.25 22.70
CA ASP A 281 9.96 3.52 23.97
C ASP A 281 11.29 3.22 24.68
N GLU A 282 12.41 3.16 23.96
CA GLU A 282 13.74 2.98 24.55
C GLU A 282 14.19 4.18 25.42
N HIS A 283 13.56 5.36 25.24
CA HIS A 283 13.76 6.59 26.03
C HIS A 283 15.23 7.03 26.25
N CYS A 284 16.15 6.59 25.40
CA CYS A 284 17.59 6.82 25.56
C CYS A 284 18.22 7.62 24.40
N HIS A 285 17.44 7.89 23.34
CA HIS A 285 17.92 8.59 22.15
C HIS A 285 17.54 10.06 22.16
N LYS A 286 18.42 10.93 21.65
CA LYS A 286 18.07 12.31 21.37
C LYS A 286 17.20 12.35 20.11
N LEU A 287 16.27 13.30 20.07
CA LEU A 287 15.34 13.46 18.94
C LEU A 287 16.05 13.69 17.60
N GLU A 288 17.18 14.40 17.64
CA GLU A 288 18.05 14.69 16.50
C GLU A 288 18.66 13.41 15.87
N ASP A 289 18.89 12.38 16.68
CA ASP A 289 19.51 11.12 16.27
C ASP A 289 18.49 10.12 15.70
N ILE A 290 17.19 10.31 15.98
CA ILE A 290 16.13 9.36 15.58
C ILE A 290 16.11 9.15 14.08
N SER A 291 16.36 10.19 13.27
CA SER A 291 16.40 10.05 11.81
C SER A 291 17.43 9.03 11.35
N TYR A 292 18.63 9.10 11.92
CA TYR A 292 19.70 8.17 11.60
C TYR A 292 19.39 6.76 12.10
N ILE A 293 18.88 6.65 13.33
CA ILE A 293 18.55 5.37 13.98
C ILE A 293 17.41 4.65 13.25
N PHE A 294 16.37 5.38 12.83
CA PHE A 294 15.18 4.85 12.19
C PHE A 294 15.40 4.46 10.73
N ASN A 295 16.18 5.23 9.97
CA ASN A 295 16.33 5.02 8.53
C ASN A 295 16.83 3.62 8.17
N ARG A 296 17.76 3.06 8.94
CA ARG A 296 18.31 1.71 8.69
C ARG A 296 17.26 0.59 8.88
N PRO A 297 16.61 0.43 10.05
CA PRO A 297 15.59 -0.61 10.23
C PRO A 297 14.35 -0.39 9.34
N ALA A 298 13.94 0.87 9.09
CA ALA A 298 12.87 1.16 8.12
C ALA A 298 13.25 0.72 6.70
N SER A 299 14.52 0.89 6.30
CA SER A 299 15.01 0.40 5.01
C SER A 299 15.07 -1.11 4.93
N THR A 300 15.42 -1.79 6.02
CA THR A 300 15.33 -3.27 6.10
C THR A 300 13.88 -3.74 5.91
N ILE A 301 12.92 -3.10 6.58
CA ILE A 301 11.50 -3.42 6.38
C ILE A 301 11.11 -3.16 4.91
N SER A 302 11.51 -2.03 4.34
CA SER A 302 11.21 -1.68 2.95
C SER A 302 11.82 -2.68 1.95
N GLU A 303 13.02 -3.19 2.19
CA GLU A 303 13.67 -4.24 1.38
C GLU A 303 12.83 -5.52 1.32
N GLU A 304 12.31 -5.98 2.46
CA GLU A 304 11.51 -7.21 2.52
C GLU A 304 10.28 -7.13 1.59
N TYR A 305 9.55 -6.02 1.65
CA TYR A 305 8.38 -5.78 0.79
C TYR A 305 8.77 -5.46 -0.65
N TRP A 306 9.90 -4.78 -0.87
CA TRP A 306 10.43 -4.51 -2.19
C TRP A 306 10.72 -5.80 -2.95
N ILE A 307 11.43 -6.75 -2.33
CA ILE A 307 11.67 -8.07 -2.92
C ILE A 307 10.35 -8.79 -3.17
N GLY A 308 9.42 -8.77 -2.21
CA GLY A 308 8.09 -9.37 -2.37
C GLY A 308 7.30 -8.84 -3.57
N SER A 309 7.28 -7.52 -3.75
CA SER A 309 6.60 -6.85 -4.86
C SER A 309 7.27 -7.14 -6.20
N THR A 310 8.59 -6.90 -6.26
CA THR A 310 9.28 -6.73 -7.52
C THR A 310 9.76 -8.04 -8.14
N THR A 311 9.93 -9.11 -7.35
CA THR A 311 10.44 -10.39 -7.86
C THR A 311 9.56 -10.99 -8.96
N ASN A 312 8.25 -11.05 -8.73
CA ASN A 312 7.33 -11.59 -9.73
C ASN A 312 7.16 -10.60 -10.87
N ASP A 313 6.96 -9.32 -10.53
CA ASP A 313 6.70 -8.26 -11.49
C ASP A 313 7.89 -8.05 -12.44
N TRP A 314 9.10 -8.42 -12.01
CA TRP A 314 10.31 -8.41 -12.84
C TRP A 314 10.09 -9.12 -14.16
N LYS A 315 9.36 -10.25 -14.15
CA LYS A 315 9.10 -11.10 -15.31
C LYS A 315 8.23 -10.45 -16.39
N THR A 316 7.63 -9.28 -16.11
CA THR A 316 6.77 -8.59 -17.07
C THR A 316 7.54 -8.20 -18.34
N PRO A 317 7.08 -8.57 -19.55
CA PRO A 317 7.81 -8.32 -20.79
C PRO A 317 8.15 -6.85 -21.04
N ARG A 318 7.21 -5.92 -20.76
CA ARG A 318 7.38 -4.48 -20.98
C ARG A 318 7.84 -3.71 -19.73
N LEU A 319 8.48 -4.39 -18.77
CA LEU A 319 8.97 -3.73 -17.56
C LEU A 319 9.96 -2.62 -17.88
N LYS A 320 9.76 -1.47 -17.26
CA LYS A 320 10.63 -0.30 -17.31
C LYS A 320 11.15 -0.01 -15.91
N LEU A 321 12.47 0.02 -15.76
CA LEU A 321 13.16 0.41 -14.55
C LEU A 321 13.72 1.82 -14.72
N ILE A 322 13.50 2.70 -13.74
CA ILE A 322 14.11 4.02 -13.69
C ILE A 322 14.91 4.09 -12.40
N THR A 323 16.20 4.38 -12.49
CA THR A 323 17.08 4.49 -11.33
C THR A 323 17.67 5.89 -11.25
N THR A 324 17.73 6.45 -10.04
CA THR A 324 18.53 7.64 -9.75
C THR A 324 19.68 7.23 -8.85
N ASP A 325 20.91 7.53 -9.25
CA ASP A 325 22.09 7.20 -8.45
C ASP A 325 22.44 8.28 -7.41
N LYS A 326 23.57 8.11 -6.71
CA LYS A 326 24.04 9.05 -5.67
C LYS A 326 24.46 10.42 -6.22
N THR A 327 24.73 10.52 -7.52
CA THR A 327 25.10 11.78 -8.19
C THR A 327 23.87 12.49 -8.77
N GLY A 328 22.73 11.81 -8.82
CA GLY A 328 21.50 12.29 -9.46
C GLY A 328 21.38 11.90 -10.92
N GLU A 329 22.28 11.06 -11.44
CA GLU A 329 22.18 10.54 -12.79
C GLU A 329 20.95 9.62 -12.87
N ILE A 330 20.08 9.91 -13.84
CA ILE A 330 18.87 9.11 -14.09
C ILE A 330 19.15 8.15 -15.25
N ARG A 331 18.99 6.85 -15.00
CA ARG A 331 19.08 5.82 -16.02
C ARG A 331 17.74 5.11 -16.16
N THR A 332 17.38 4.81 -17.40
CA THR A 332 16.17 4.08 -17.75
C THR A 332 16.55 2.78 -18.43
N TYR A 333 16.01 1.66 -17.95
CA TYR A 333 16.22 0.33 -18.51
C TYR A 333 14.87 -0.23 -18.94
N GLN A 334 14.79 -0.73 -20.16
CA GLN A 334 13.60 -1.39 -20.68
C GLN A 334 13.89 -2.88 -20.82
N ARG A 335 13.01 -3.72 -20.30
CA ARG A 335 13.05 -5.17 -20.51
C ARG A 335 12.55 -5.48 -21.93
N GLY A 336 13.24 -6.40 -22.61
CA GLY A 336 13.04 -6.74 -24.03
C GLY A 336 14.16 -6.19 -24.94
N GLY A 337 14.46 -6.91 -26.03
CA GLY A 337 15.58 -6.64 -26.96
C GLY A 337 16.78 -7.59 -26.81
N ASP A 338 17.70 -7.58 -27.78
CA ASP A 338 18.80 -8.57 -27.92
C ASP A 338 19.79 -8.59 -26.73
N SER A 339 19.88 -7.52 -25.94
CA SER A 339 20.87 -7.37 -24.86
C SER A 339 20.31 -7.46 -23.43
N ASN A 340 18.99 -7.67 -23.25
CA ASN A 340 18.25 -7.65 -21.98
C ASN A 340 18.96 -6.89 -20.83
N PRO A 341 19.02 -5.54 -20.90
CA PRO A 341 19.85 -4.72 -20.01
C PRO A 341 19.40 -4.72 -18.54
N THR A 342 18.27 -5.37 -18.24
CA THR A 342 17.72 -5.51 -16.89
C THR A 342 18.21 -6.77 -16.17
N LYS A 343 18.89 -7.70 -16.84
CA LYS A 343 19.25 -9.01 -16.26
C LYS A 343 20.06 -8.91 -14.97
N ASP A 344 21.06 -8.04 -14.94
CA ASP A 344 21.93 -7.88 -13.76
C ASP A 344 21.33 -6.99 -12.66
N LEU A 345 20.17 -6.36 -12.95
CA LEU A 345 19.43 -5.50 -12.04
C LEU A 345 18.28 -6.23 -11.34
N GLU A 346 18.09 -7.52 -11.63
CA GLU A 346 17.02 -8.34 -11.05
C GLU A 346 17.14 -8.43 -9.52
N PRO A 347 16.03 -8.25 -8.78
CA PRO A 347 16.01 -8.43 -7.33
C PRO A 347 16.55 -9.80 -6.95
N ARG A 348 17.63 -9.80 -6.16
CA ARG A 348 18.25 -11.05 -5.69
C ARG A 348 17.43 -11.62 -4.54
N VAL A 349 16.54 -12.56 -4.87
CA VAL A 349 15.81 -13.34 -3.87
C VAL A 349 16.81 -14.20 -3.07
N PRO A 350 16.85 -14.07 -1.73
CA PRO A 350 17.71 -14.89 -0.89
C PRO A 350 17.46 -16.38 -1.11
N LEU A 351 18.51 -17.20 -1.09
CA LEU A 351 18.42 -18.65 -1.33
C LEU A 351 17.37 -19.33 -0.43
N MET A 352 17.27 -18.90 0.82
CA MET A 352 16.27 -19.39 1.78
C MET A 352 14.83 -19.16 1.29
N ILE A 353 14.53 -18.00 0.72
CA ILE A 353 13.19 -17.69 0.19
C ILE A 353 12.89 -18.57 -1.03
N LYS A 354 13.87 -18.78 -1.92
CA LYS A 354 13.72 -19.72 -3.04
C LYS A 354 13.45 -21.15 -2.55
N PHE A 355 14.15 -21.60 -1.51
CA PHE A 355 13.91 -22.89 -0.89
C PHE A 355 12.50 -23.01 -0.33
N LEU A 356 12.01 -22.00 0.40
CA LEU A 356 10.65 -21.99 0.96
C LEU A 356 9.57 -22.00 -0.14
N GLN A 357 9.78 -21.26 -1.24
CA GLN A 357 8.90 -21.31 -2.40
C GLN A 357 8.83 -22.71 -3.01
N CYS A 358 9.98 -23.37 -3.19
CA CYS A 358 10.05 -24.76 -3.66
C CYS A 358 9.37 -25.73 -2.69
N TYR A 359 9.62 -25.58 -1.38
CA TYR A 359 9.01 -26.40 -0.34
C TYR A 359 7.48 -26.28 -0.34
N ASN A 360 6.95 -25.05 -0.33
CA ASN A 360 5.51 -24.81 -0.37
C ASN A 360 4.87 -25.38 -1.64
N TYR A 361 5.52 -25.23 -2.79
CA TYR A 361 5.05 -25.82 -4.03
C TYR A 361 4.94 -27.35 -3.92
N TRP A 362 5.99 -28.03 -3.45
CA TRP A 362 5.96 -29.48 -3.28
C TRP A 362 4.98 -29.93 -2.21
N PHE A 363 4.86 -29.20 -1.09
CA PHE A 363 3.87 -29.45 -0.06
C PHE A 363 2.45 -29.42 -0.63
N ILE A 364 2.09 -28.37 -1.37
CA ILE A 364 0.77 -28.24 -2.02
C ILE A 364 0.57 -29.35 -3.05
N ARG A 365 1.58 -29.68 -3.87
CA ARG A 365 1.49 -30.75 -4.88
C ARG A 365 1.33 -32.14 -4.27
N CYS A 366 1.99 -32.40 -3.14
CA CYS A 366 1.83 -33.64 -2.39
C CYS A 366 0.45 -33.70 -1.74
N ALA A 367 0.01 -32.60 -1.11
CA ALA A 367 -1.30 -32.51 -0.49
C ALA A 367 -2.44 -32.71 -1.50
N ALA A 368 -2.34 -32.11 -2.70
CA ALA A 368 -3.30 -32.29 -3.79
C ALA A 368 -3.40 -33.74 -4.29
N LYS A 369 -2.37 -34.56 -4.10
CA LYS A 369 -2.37 -35.99 -4.45
C LYS A 369 -2.83 -36.90 -3.31
N SER A 370 -2.92 -36.38 -2.08
CA SER A 370 -3.26 -37.16 -0.89
C SER A 370 -4.76 -37.33 -0.63
N GLY A 371 -5.61 -36.87 -1.55
CA GLY A 371 -7.08 -36.89 -1.42
C GLY A 371 -7.66 -35.50 -1.19
N SER A 372 -8.93 -35.42 -0.76
CA SER A 372 -9.58 -34.16 -0.42
C SER A 372 -8.84 -33.49 0.74
N LEU A 373 -8.03 -32.49 0.42
CA LEU A 373 -7.62 -31.44 1.34
C LEU A 373 -8.90 -30.89 1.98
N SER A 374 -9.22 -31.31 3.21
CA SER A 374 -10.24 -30.59 3.96
C SER A 374 -9.71 -29.17 4.15
N THR A 375 -10.60 -28.19 4.11
CA THR A 375 -10.27 -26.79 4.39
C THR A 375 -9.54 -26.63 5.73
N ASP A 376 -9.72 -27.58 6.66
CA ASP A 376 -9.02 -27.65 7.95
C ASP A 376 -7.51 -27.87 7.80
N LEU A 377 -7.05 -28.55 6.74
CA LEU A 377 -5.62 -28.76 6.49
C LEU A 377 -4.95 -27.50 5.88
N VAL A 378 -5.72 -26.68 5.15
CA VAL A 378 -5.26 -25.42 4.56
C VAL A 378 -5.33 -24.25 5.56
N HIS A 379 -6.00 -24.44 6.70
CA HIS A 379 -5.99 -23.47 7.81
C HIS A 379 -4.59 -23.24 8.43
N VAL A 380 -3.58 -24.05 8.08
CA VAL A 380 -2.22 -23.98 8.64
C VAL A 380 -1.37 -22.81 8.10
N VAL A 381 -1.88 -21.97 7.19
CA VAL A 381 -1.21 -20.69 6.83
C VAL A 381 -1.96 -19.46 7.35
N SER A 382 -3.11 -19.63 8.03
CA SER A 382 -3.97 -18.51 8.44
C SER A 382 -4.60 -18.66 9.83
N GLN A 383 -4.05 -19.49 10.71
CA GLN A 383 -4.45 -19.52 12.12
C GLN A 383 -3.22 -19.54 13.02
N ASP A 384 -2.66 -18.35 13.25
CA ASP A 384 -2.15 -17.98 14.56
C ASP A 384 -2.70 -16.59 14.85
N CYS A 385 -3.22 -16.40 16.06
CA CYS A 385 -3.84 -15.17 16.56
C CYS A 385 -2.82 -14.03 16.80
N ASN A 386 -1.87 -13.84 15.86
CA ASN A 386 -0.96 -12.71 15.77
C ASN A 386 -0.58 -12.50 14.30
N PRO A 387 -0.94 -11.37 13.66
CA PRO A 387 -0.72 -11.19 12.23
C PRO A 387 0.76 -10.92 11.94
N LEU A 388 1.34 -11.75 11.06
CA LEU A 388 2.66 -11.59 10.44
C LEU A 388 3.86 -11.56 11.41
N ILE A 389 4.18 -12.73 11.95
CA ILE A 389 5.57 -13.04 12.31
C ILE A 389 6.18 -13.83 11.16
N LEU A 390 7.08 -13.21 10.41
CA LEU A 390 8.12 -13.95 9.69
C LEU A 390 8.87 -14.76 10.75
N MET A 391 8.60 -16.07 10.82
CA MET A 391 9.28 -16.94 11.78
C MET A 391 10.78 -16.77 11.58
N LYS A 392 11.50 -16.48 12.67
CA LYS A 392 12.96 -16.55 12.66
C LYS A 392 13.36 -17.91 12.07
N PRO A 393 14.36 -18.00 11.17
CA PRO A 393 14.72 -19.23 10.47
C PRO A 393 14.88 -20.44 11.39
N THR A 394 15.31 -20.21 12.63
CA THR A 394 15.53 -21.22 13.67
C THR A 394 14.25 -21.83 14.26
N THR A 395 13.14 -21.09 14.33
CA THR A 395 11.86 -21.60 14.86
C THR A 395 11.11 -22.40 13.81
N LEU A 396 11.13 -21.96 12.55
CA LEU A 396 10.59 -22.71 11.43
C LEU A 396 11.36 -24.03 11.23
N LEU A 397 12.69 -24.02 11.40
CA LEU A 397 13.48 -25.25 11.40
C LEU A 397 13.02 -26.24 12.47
N LYS A 398 12.71 -25.79 13.69
CA LYS A 398 12.18 -26.67 14.75
C LYS A 398 10.81 -27.26 14.38
N VAL A 399 9.92 -26.47 13.78
CA VAL A 399 8.60 -26.96 13.33
C VAL A 399 8.74 -27.95 12.17
N CYS A 400 9.58 -27.65 11.18
CA CYS A 400 9.87 -28.57 10.07
C CYS A 400 10.56 -29.87 10.56
N TYR A 401 11.46 -29.78 11.55
CA TYR A 401 12.14 -30.94 12.13
C TYR A 401 11.19 -31.79 12.98
N MET A 402 10.29 -31.17 13.74
CA MET A 402 9.25 -31.88 14.49
C MET A 402 8.23 -32.55 13.56
N ALA A 403 7.84 -31.90 12.46
CA ALA A 403 6.97 -32.51 11.44
C ALA A 403 7.65 -33.71 10.76
N LEU A 404 8.95 -33.62 10.45
CA LEU A 404 9.74 -34.74 9.94
C LEU A 404 9.84 -35.89 10.95
N ILE A 405 10.11 -35.61 12.24
CA ILE A 405 10.16 -36.63 13.30
C ILE A 405 8.80 -37.31 13.49
N HIS A 406 7.70 -36.58 13.38
CA HIS A 406 6.36 -37.15 13.50
C HIS A 406 5.98 -38.02 12.29
N GLN A 407 6.38 -37.62 11.08
CA GLN A 407 6.07 -38.33 9.84
C GLN A 407 6.93 -39.60 9.68
N PHE A 408 8.18 -39.61 10.18
CA PHE A 408 9.04 -40.81 10.19
C PHE A 408 8.81 -41.74 11.40
N ARG A 409 7.97 -41.35 12.37
CA ARG A 409 7.52 -42.25 13.47
C ARG A 409 6.22 -42.99 13.18
N LEU A 410 5.57 -42.74 12.04
CA LEU A 410 4.35 -43.44 11.63
C LEU A 410 4.58 -44.59 10.63
N SER A 411 5.83 -44.91 10.33
CA SER A 411 6.20 -46.16 9.64
C SER A 411 6.77 -47.16 10.65
N ASN A 412 5.91 -47.70 11.51
CA ASN A 412 6.05 -48.99 12.18
C ASN A 412 4.72 -49.32 12.88
N ASN A 413 3.74 -49.74 12.07
CA ASN A 413 2.81 -50.84 12.32
C ASN A 413 1.84 -50.95 11.14
#